data_AF-A0A852RPN8-F1
#
_entry.id   AF-A0A852RPN8-F1
#
_cell.length_a   1.000
_cell.length_b   1.000
_cell.length_c   1.000
_cell.angle_alpha   90.00
_cell.angle_beta   90.00
_cell.angle_gamma   90.00
#
_symmetry.space_group_name_H-M   'P 1'
#
loop_
_entity.id
_entity.type
_entity.pdbx_description
1 polymer ?
#
loop_
_entity_poly.entity_id
_entity_poly.type
_entity_poly.pdbx_seq_one_letter_code
_entity_poly.pdbx_strand_id
1 'polypeptide(L)'
;MGLKSWWRRSRSATEQPAYVVPPAPTEQDIRAALNQVAAMLTENNAPPVVVSRVQRIARTINQTLPRLSQLGLGSEESYSVVATATDYLPEALQSYLRLPRDWADTRPIDGPKTALLVLIEALELLGVTMDQILDAANRADAQALIAHSRFLDAKFGHSSSGGPDLTLGTP
;
A
#
# COMPACT_ATOMS: atom_id res chain seq x y z
N MET A 1 -15.87 46.07 46.23
CA MET A 1 -15.26 44.73 46.17
C MET A 1 -16.39 43.70 46.21
N GLY A 2 -16.67 42.80 45.27
CA GLY A 2 -16.01 42.41 44.02
C GLY A 2 -16.24 40.92 43.68
N LEU A 3 -17.33 40.29 44.14
CA LEU A 3 -17.52 38.82 44.13
C LEU A 3 -18.47 38.30 43.01
N LYS A 4 -19.04 39.17 42.17
CA LYS A 4 -19.98 38.79 41.10
C LYS A 4 -19.39 38.72 39.69
N SER A 5 -18.10 39.03 39.50
CA SER A 5 -17.46 39.07 38.17
C SER A 5 -16.78 37.76 37.75
N TRP A 6 -16.57 36.82 38.67
CA TRP A 6 -15.86 35.57 38.37
C TRP A 6 -16.73 34.56 37.61
N TRP A 7 -18.05 34.58 37.82
CA TRP A 7 -18.96 33.61 37.21
C TRP A 7 -19.35 33.92 35.75
N ARG A 8 -18.91 35.07 35.21
CA ARG A 8 -19.25 35.51 33.83
C ARG A 8 -18.10 35.34 32.83
N ARG A 9 -17.02 34.64 33.21
CA ARG A 9 -15.85 34.39 32.35
C ARG A 9 -15.69 32.93 31.90
N SER A 10 -16.48 31.98 32.41
CA SER A 10 -16.36 30.56 32.00
C SER A 10 -17.18 30.19 30.75
N ARG A 11 -17.63 31.18 29.97
CA ARG A 11 -18.29 30.97 28.66
C ARG A 11 -17.49 31.51 27.47
N SER A 12 -16.20 31.77 27.62
CA SER A 12 -15.32 31.64 26.45
C SER A 12 -15.27 30.16 26.12
N ALA A 13 -16.23 29.74 25.30
CA ALA A 13 -16.21 28.46 24.61
C ALA A 13 -14.80 28.28 24.07
N THR A 14 -14.09 27.30 24.62
CA THR A 14 -12.86 26.81 24.07
C THR A 14 -13.23 26.28 22.70
N GLU A 15 -13.04 27.10 21.68
CA GLU A 15 -13.09 26.71 20.29
C GLU A 15 -11.99 25.66 20.13
N GLN A 16 -12.38 24.39 20.30
CA GLN A 16 -11.49 23.27 20.06
C GLN A 16 -11.07 23.40 18.59
N PRO A 17 -9.76 23.53 18.29
CA PRO A 17 -9.33 23.54 16.91
C PRO A 17 -9.85 22.25 16.29
N ALA A 18 -10.74 22.38 15.30
CA ALA A 18 -11.26 21.25 14.57
C ALA A 18 -10.05 20.45 14.08
N TYR A 19 -9.86 19.25 14.61
CA TYR A 19 -8.77 18.37 14.19
C TYR A 19 -9.11 17.93 12.78
N VAL A 20 -8.60 18.67 11.80
CA VAL A 20 -8.77 18.33 10.38
C VAL A 20 -7.88 17.11 10.16
N VAL A 21 -8.50 15.93 10.11
CA VAL A 21 -7.81 14.71 9.68
C VAL A 21 -7.30 14.99 8.26
N PRO A 22 -5.98 14.92 8.01
CA PRO A 22 -5.48 15.12 6.66
C PRO A 22 -6.13 14.11 5.72
N PRO A 23 -6.44 14.50 4.47
CA PRO A 23 -7.05 13.59 3.52
C PRO A 23 -6.17 12.36 3.33
N ALA A 24 -6.80 11.21 3.11
CA ALA A 24 -6.07 9.96 2.85
C ALA A 24 -5.12 10.17 1.64
N PRO A 25 -3.87 9.68 1.70
CA PRO A 25 -2.92 9.81 0.60
C PRO A 25 -3.50 9.28 -0.70
N THR A 26 -3.37 10.05 -1.78
CA THR A 26 -3.83 9.66 -3.11
C THR A 26 -2.80 8.78 -3.82
N GLU A 27 -3.20 8.13 -4.91
CA GLU A 27 -2.27 7.38 -5.76
C GLU A 27 -1.10 8.26 -6.25
N GLN A 28 -1.37 9.53 -6.56
CA GLN A 28 -0.35 10.48 -6.99
C GLN A 28 0.65 10.78 -5.87
N ASP A 29 0.18 10.91 -4.62
CA ASP A 29 1.05 11.12 -3.46
C ASP A 29 1.97 9.92 -3.24
N ILE A 30 1.45 8.71 -3.39
CA ILE A 30 2.24 7.47 -3.30
C ILE A 30 3.32 7.44 -4.39
N ARG A 31 2.97 7.76 -5.63
CA ARG A 31 3.93 7.81 -6.74
C ARG A 31 4.99 8.89 -6.50
N ALA A 32 4.60 10.05 -5.96
CA ALA A 32 5.53 11.11 -5.61
C ALA A 32 6.51 10.66 -4.51
N ALA A 33 6.02 9.97 -3.48
CA ALA A 33 6.87 9.43 -2.41
C ALA A 33 7.89 8.40 -2.95
N LEU A 34 7.47 7.50 -3.85
CA LEU A 34 8.38 6.55 -4.49
C LEU A 34 9.44 7.24 -5.36
N ASN A 35 9.08 8.33 -6.04
CA ASN A 35 10.04 9.14 -6.81
C ASN A 35 11.04 9.84 -5.89
N GLN A 36 10.59 10.35 -4.74
CA GLN A 36 11.48 10.94 -3.74
C GLN A 36 12.47 9.90 -3.19
N VAL A 37 12.00 8.68 -2.90
CA VAL A 37 12.87 7.57 -2.51
C VAL A 37 13.91 7.26 -3.59
N ALA A 38 13.51 7.22 -4.87
CA ALA A 38 14.45 7.01 -5.97
C ALA A 38 15.50 8.13 -6.06
N ALA A 39 15.09 9.39 -5.89
CA ALA A 39 16.01 10.52 -5.88
C ALA A 39 17.01 10.43 -4.73
N MET A 40 16.56 10.10 -3.51
CA MET A 40 17.44 9.91 -2.35
C MET A 40 18.53 8.86 -2.59
N LEU A 41 18.19 7.76 -3.26
CA LEU A 41 19.16 6.71 -3.59
C LEU A 41 20.24 7.22 -4.56
N THR A 42 19.84 8.00 -5.56
CA THR A 42 20.76 8.58 -6.55
C THR A 42 21.65 9.65 -5.91
N GLU A 43 21.07 10.58 -5.14
CA GLU A 43 21.79 11.68 -4.48
C GLU A 43 22.85 11.17 -3.48
N ASN A 44 22.57 10.07 -2.78
CA ASN A 44 23.46 9.52 -1.76
C ASN A 44 24.35 8.37 -2.27
N ASN A 45 24.42 8.16 -3.58
CA ASN A 45 25.16 7.07 -4.23
C ASN A 45 24.95 5.74 -3.49
N ALA A 46 23.69 5.33 -3.36
CA ALA A 46 23.30 4.17 -2.56
C ALA A 46 23.92 2.85 -3.09
N PRO A 47 24.20 1.87 -2.20
CA PRO A 47 24.79 0.61 -2.62
C PRO A 47 23.87 -0.11 -3.61
N PRO A 48 24.39 -0.74 -4.69
CA PRO A 48 23.56 -1.38 -5.72
C PRO A 48 22.56 -2.42 -5.15
N VAL A 49 22.95 -3.10 -4.07
CA VAL A 49 22.11 -4.09 -3.37
C VAL A 49 20.86 -3.46 -2.73
N VAL A 50 20.97 -2.22 -2.24
CA VAL A 50 19.86 -1.42 -1.69
C VAL A 50 18.99 -0.89 -2.84
N VAL A 51 19.63 -0.32 -3.86
CA VAL A 51 18.93 0.23 -5.04
C VAL A 51 18.04 -0.82 -5.71
N SER A 52 18.56 -2.01 -5.96
CA SER A 52 17.81 -3.09 -6.62
C SER A 52 16.58 -3.55 -5.82
N ARG A 53 16.69 -3.62 -4.49
CA ARG A 53 15.57 -3.99 -3.60
C ARG A 53 14.49 -2.92 -3.57
N VAL A 54 14.88 -1.67 -3.39
CA VAL A 54 13.95 -0.55 -3.39
C VAL A 54 13.22 -0.44 -4.74
N GLN A 55 13.91 -0.62 -5.86
CA GLN A 55 13.29 -0.64 -7.18
C GLN A 55 12.29 -1.79 -7.35
N ARG A 56 12.57 -2.98 -6.80
CA ARG A 56 11.61 -4.10 -6.79
C ARG A 56 10.36 -3.72 -5.99
N ILE A 57 10.53 -3.22 -4.76
CA ILE A 57 9.41 -2.79 -3.90
C ILE A 57 8.56 -1.73 -4.61
N ALA A 58 9.20 -0.68 -5.14
CA ALA A 58 8.51 0.39 -5.85
C ALA A 58 7.74 -0.13 -7.08
N ARG A 59 8.29 -1.11 -7.81
CA ARG A 59 7.59 -1.75 -8.93
C ARG A 59 6.37 -2.51 -8.46
N THR A 60 6.49 -3.34 -7.41
CA THR A 60 5.37 -4.09 -6.85
C THR A 60 4.28 -3.14 -6.36
N ILE A 61 4.62 -2.07 -5.63
CA ILE A 61 3.66 -1.05 -5.19
C ILE A 61 2.93 -0.45 -6.39
N ASN A 62 3.65 0.01 -7.43
CA ASN A 62 3.05 0.57 -8.64
C ASN A 62 2.10 -0.40 -9.36
N GLN A 63 2.35 -1.71 -9.29
CA GLN A 63 1.47 -2.74 -9.85
C GLN A 63 0.20 -2.96 -9.00
N THR A 64 0.30 -2.73 -7.69
CA THR A 64 -0.82 -2.85 -6.75
C THR A 64 -1.73 -1.61 -6.77
N LEU A 65 -1.19 -0.41 -7.06
CA LEU A 65 -1.92 0.85 -7.00
C LEU A 65 -3.29 0.85 -7.71
N PRO A 66 -3.43 0.38 -8.97
CA PRO A 66 -4.73 0.40 -9.66
C PRO A 66 -5.79 -0.48 -8.99
N ARG A 67 -5.38 -1.41 -8.13
CA ARG A 67 -6.22 -2.39 -7.45
C ARG A 67 -6.55 -2.00 -6.01
N LEU A 68 -5.99 -0.90 -5.49
CA LEU A 68 -6.22 -0.44 -4.11
C LEU A 68 -7.71 -0.25 -3.80
N SER A 69 -8.49 0.27 -4.73
CA SER A 69 -9.93 0.42 -4.54
C SER A 69 -10.67 -0.91 -4.39
N GLN A 70 -10.14 -1.98 -4.98
CA GLN A 70 -10.72 -3.34 -4.93
C GLN A 70 -10.32 -4.09 -3.66
N LEU A 71 -9.15 -3.76 -3.07
CA LEU A 71 -8.73 -4.27 -1.76
C LEU A 71 -9.61 -3.76 -0.61
N GLY A 72 -10.51 -2.81 -0.89
CA GLY A 72 -11.36 -2.15 0.09
C GLY A 72 -10.68 -0.89 0.62
N LEU A 73 -11.30 0.27 0.37
CA LEU A 73 -10.82 1.54 0.94
C LEU A 73 -10.79 1.43 2.47
N GLY A 74 -9.60 1.57 3.06
CA GLY A 74 -9.39 1.42 4.50
C GLY A 74 -9.09 -0.01 4.97
N SER A 75 -8.83 -0.97 4.07
CA SER A 75 -8.30 -2.28 4.44
C SER A 75 -6.86 -2.19 4.97
N GLU A 76 -6.46 -3.19 5.74
CA GLU A 76 -5.10 -3.29 6.29
C GLU A 76 -4.05 -3.39 5.18
N GLU A 77 -4.37 -4.10 4.09
CA GLU A 77 -3.51 -4.21 2.91
C GLU A 77 -3.36 -2.86 2.20
N SER A 78 -4.47 -2.12 2.04
CA SER A 78 -4.43 -0.79 1.44
C SER A 78 -3.59 0.18 2.27
N TYR A 79 -3.78 0.16 3.59
CA TYR A 79 -2.97 0.94 4.52
C TYR A 79 -1.49 0.55 4.42
N SER A 80 -1.18 -0.75 4.40
CA SER A 80 0.19 -1.25 4.33
C SER A 80 0.92 -0.80 3.06
N VAL A 81 0.24 -0.77 1.91
CA VAL A 81 0.82 -0.26 0.65
C VAL A 81 1.13 1.23 0.76
N VAL A 82 0.18 2.02 1.27
CA VAL A 82 0.33 3.48 1.44
C VAL A 82 1.47 3.78 2.42
N ALA A 83 1.43 3.19 3.61
CA ALA A 83 2.43 3.40 4.66
C ALA A 83 3.83 2.92 4.24
N THR A 84 3.92 1.84 3.46
CA THR A 84 5.22 1.39 2.93
C THR A 84 5.85 2.45 2.04
N ALA A 85 5.07 3.03 1.11
CA ALA A 85 5.60 4.02 0.19
C ALA A 85 5.89 5.38 0.84
N THR A 86 5.06 5.79 1.79
CA THR A 86 5.08 7.16 2.36
C THR A 86 5.88 7.27 3.65
N ASP A 87 5.97 6.19 4.44
CA ASP A 87 6.58 6.22 5.77
C ASP A 87 7.72 5.20 5.88
N TYR A 88 7.43 3.89 5.75
CA TYR A 88 8.37 2.84 6.14
C TYR A 88 9.62 2.77 5.25
N LEU A 89 9.43 2.82 3.93
CA LEU A 89 10.55 2.75 2.99
C LEU A 89 11.42 4.02 3.03
N PRO A 90 10.85 5.25 3.00
CA PRO A 90 11.63 6.47 3.21
C PRO A 90 12.37 6.48 4.55
N GLU A 91 11.73 6.12 5.66
CA GLU A 91 12.33 6.17 6.99
C GLU A 91 13.50 5.18 7.15
N ALA A 92 13.33 3.94 6.66
CA ALA A 92 14.39 2.94 6.70
C ALA A 92 15.63 3.41 5.91
N LEU A 93 15.41 3.98 4.72
CA LEU A 93 16.50 4.53 3.91
C LEU A 93 17.16 5.74 4.57
N GLN A 94 16.39 6.71 5.07
CA GLN A 94 16.94 7.88 5.77
C GLN A 94 17.77 7.47 6.98
N SER A 95 17.34 6.45 7.72
CA SER A 95 18.07 5.97 8.90
C SER A 95 19.43 5.38 8.54
N TYR A 96 19.52 4.63 7.45
CA TYR A 96 20.80 4.14 6.94
C TYR A 96 21.66 5.25 6.30
N LEU A 97 21.06 6.12 5.49
CA LEU A 97 21.79 7.15 4.73
C LEU A 97 22.32 8.30 5.62
N ARG A 98 21.77 8.47 6.84
CA ARG A 98 22.31 9.40 7.84
C ARG A 98 23.63 8.95 8.45
N LEU A 99 24.00 7.68 8.30
CA LEU A 99 25.26 7.13 8.82
C LEU A 99 26.40 7.32 7.80
N PRO A 100 27.64 7.61 8.24
CA PRO A 100 28.79 7.55 7.36
C PRO A 100 28.93 6.15 6.74
N ARG A 101 29.08 6.05 5.41
CA ARG A 101 29.04 4.76 4.68
C ARG A 101 30.02 3.72 5.23
N ASP A 102 31.28 4.10 5.38
CA ASP A 102 32.31 3.18 5.88
C ASP A 102 31.97 2.63 7.27
N TRP A 103 31.29 3.41 8.10
CA TRP A 103 30.84 2.97 9.42
C TRP A 103 29.62 2.05 9.31
N ALA A 104 28.62 2.43 8.51
CA ALA A 104 27.38 1.69 8.33
C ALA A 104 27.58 0.29 7.75
N ASP A 105 28.62 0.13 6.92
CA ASP A 105 28.88 -1.11 6.19
C ASP A 105 29.85 -2.05 6.91
N THR A 106 30.62 -1.55 7.90
CA THR A 106 31.67 -2.34 8.57
C THR A 106 31.42 -2.58 10.05
N ARG A 107 30.65 -1.73 10.73
CA ARG A 107 30.46 -1.82 12.17
C ARG A 107 29.18 -2.57 12.50
N PRO A 108 29.25 -3.60 13.38
CA PRO A 108 28.04 -4.24 13.86
C PRO A 108 27.26 -3.28 14.76
N ILE A 109 25.94 -3.25 14.59
CA ILE A 109 25.01 -2.43 15.38
C ILE A 109 23.93 -3.27 16.08
N ASP A 110 23.69 -4.49 15.61
CA ASP A 110 22.74 -5.44 16.18
C ASP A 110 23.33 -6.85 16.10
N GLY A 111 23.87 -7.34 17.23
CA GLY A 111 24.66 -8.56 17.26
C GLY A 111 25.80 -8.51 16.23
N PRO A 112 25.90 -9.48 15.30
CA PRO A 112 26.91 -9.46 14.24
C PRO A 112 26.53 -8.60 13.02
N LYS A 113 25.32 -8.02 12.97
CA LYS A 113 24.79 -7.35 11.77
C LYS A 113 25.21 -5.88 11.71
N THR A 114 25.65 -5.45 10.53
CA THR A 114 25.92 -4.04 10.22
C THR A 114 24.63 -3.30 9.88
N ALA A 115 24.67 -1.96 9.83
CA ALA A 115 23.51 -1.16 9.45
C ALA A 115 22.99 -1.51 8.04
N LEU A 116 23.91 -1.81 7.12
CA LEU A 116 23.56 -2.28 5.77
C LEU A 116 22.78 -3.60 5.81
N LEU A 117 23.21 -4.57 6.63
CA LEU A 117 22.52 -5.86 6.75
C LEU A 117 21.13 -5.69 7.36
N VAL A 118 20.99 -4.88 8.40
CA VAL A 118 19.69 -4.56 9.02
C VAL A 118 18.76 -3.90 8.00
N LEU A 119 19.25 -2.95 7.21
CA LEU A 119 18.45 -2.34 6.13
C LEU A 119 18.01 -3.38 5.09
N ILE A 120 18.93 -4.25 4.65
CA ILE A 120 18.61 -5.29 3.67
C ILE A 120 17.48 -6.19 4.18
N GLU A 121 17.54 -6.63 5.44
CA GLU A 121 16.48 -7.46 6.03
C GLU A 121 15.14 -6.73 6.08
N ALA A 122 15.13 -5.45 6.45
CA ALA A 122 13.91 -4.63 6.42
C ALA A 122 13.33 -4.50 5.00
N LEU A 123 14.18 -4.28 4.00
CA LEU A 123 13.75 -4.20 2.61
C LEU A 123 13.22 -5.53 2.07
N GLU A 124 13.82 -6.66 2.46
CA GLU A 124 13.30 -7.99 2.10
C GLU A 124 11.92 -8.23 2.73
N LEU A 125 11.73 -7.87 4.00
CA LEU A 125 10.43 -7.96 4.66
C LEU A 125 9.37 -7.13 3.91
N LEU A 126 9.66 -5.85 3.65
CA LEU A 126 8.75 -4.99 2.89
C LEU A 126 8.45 -5.57 1.50
N GLY A 127 9.46 -6.08 0.80
CA GLY A 127 9.30 -6.70 -0.52
C GLY A 127 8.38 -7.91 -0.49
N VAL A 128 8.59 -8.84 0.45
CA VAL A 128 7.76 -10.03 0.61
C VAL A 128 6.32 -9.64 0.94
N THR A 129 6.10 -8.68 1.83
CA THR A 129 4.75 -8.20 2.17
C THR A 129 4.05 -7.57 0.97
N MET A 130 4.73 -6.73 0.19
CA MET A 130 4.13 -6.14 -1.02
C MET A 130 3.78 -7.20 -2.07
N ASP A 131 4.63 -8.21 -2.24
CA ASP A 131 4.37 -9.31 -3.17
C ASP A 131 3.14 -10.14 -2.74
N GLN A 132 2.96 -10.37 -1.43
CA GLN A 132 1.78 -11.04 -0.89
C GLN A 132 0.49 -10.25 -1.14
N ILE A 133 0.52 -8.92 -0.93
CA ILE A 133 -0.62 -8.06 -1.20
C ILE A 133 -0.96 -8.06 -2.70
N LEU A 134 0.05 -7.99 -3.57
CA LEU A 134 -0.17 -8.07 -5.01
C LEU A 134 -0.77 -9.42 -5.42
N ASP A 135 -0.30 -10.54 -4.87
CA ASP A 135 -0.88 -11.87 -5.12
C ASP A 135 -2.34 -11.95 -4.66
N ALA A 136 -2.65 -11.42 -3.48
CA ALA A 136 -4.01 -11.38 -2.97
C ALA A 136 -4.94 -10.57 -3.88
N ALA A 137 -4.49 -9.41 -4.35
CA ALA A 137 -5.23 -8.58 -5.31
C ALA A 137 -5.48 -9.32 -6.63
N ASN A 138 -4.44 -9.93 -7.22
CA ASN A 138 -4.57 -10.70 -8.45
C ASN A 138 -5.49 -11.91 -8.29
N ARG A 139 -5.49 -12.55 -7.12
CA ARG A 139 -6.38 -13.67 -6.81
C ARG A 139 -7.84 -13.23 -6.74
N ALA A 140 -8.12 -12.06 -6.19
CA ALA A 140 -9.46 -11.48 -6.18
C ALA A 140 -9.98 -11.22 -7.60
N ASP A 141 -9.15 -10.62 -8.46
CA ASP A 141 -9.47 -10.40 -9.89
C ASP A 141 -9.76 -11.73 -10.61
N ALA A 142 -8.94 -12.75 -10.38
CA ALA A 142 -9.11 -14.08 -10.98
C ALA A 142 -10.44 -14.74 -10.55
N GLN A 143 -10.81 -14.61 -9.26
CA GLN A 143 -12.09 -15.12 -8.76
C GLN A 143 -13.29 -14.40 -9.38
N ALA A 144 -13.20 -13.07 -9.53
CA ALA A 144 -14.23 -12.29 -10.19
C ALA A 144 -14.44 -12.74 -11.65
N LEU A 145 -13.34 -13.02 -12.38
CA LEU A 145 -13.40 -13.55 -13.73
C LEU A 145 -14.09 -14.93 -13.79
N ILE A 146 -13.74 -15.84 -12.88
CA ILE A 146 -14.37 -17.17 -12.80
C ILE A 146 -15.87 -17.03 -12.53
N ALA A 147 -16.27 -16.17 -11.60
CA ALA A 147 -17.67 -15.92 -11.28
C ALA A 147 -18.44 -15.39 -12.50
N HIS A 148 -17.84 -14.44 -13.23
CA HIS A 148 -18.40 -13.92 -14.48
C HIS A 148 -18.58 -15.01 -15.53
N SER A 149 -17.58 -15.87 -15.74
CA SER A 149 -17.66 -16.98 -16.69
C SER A 149 -18.80 -17.95 -16.34
N ARG A 150 -18.96 -18.30 -15.07
CA ARG A 150 -20.05 -19.19 -14.60
C ARG A 150 -21.42 -18.56 -14.80
N PHE A 151 -21.53 -17.26 -14.56
CA PHE A 151 -22.77 -16.52 -14.82
C PHE A 151 -23.16 -16.55 -16.30
N LEU A 152 -22.20 -16.35 -17.21
CA LEU A 152 -22.45 -16.40 -18.65
C LEU A 152 -22.90 -17.81 -19.08
N ASP A 153 -22.24 -18.85 -18.60
CA ASP A 153 -22.61 -20.24 -18.88
C ASP A 153 -24.02 -20.57 -18.37
N ALA A 154 -24.36 -20.16 -17.14
CA ALA A 154 -25.71 -20.34 -16.61
C ALA A 154 -26.78 -19.63 -17.47
N LYS A 155 -26.49 -18.41 -17.94
CA LYS A 155 -27.42 -17.58 -18.71
C LYS A 155 -27.61 -18.03 -20.15
N PHE A 156 -26.56 -18.53 -20.80
CA PHE A 156 -26.56 -18.80 -22.24
C PHE A 156 -26.31 -20.27 -22.60
N GLY A 157 -25.74 -21.08 -21.72
CA GLY A 157 -25.44 -22.50 -21.95
C GLY A 157 -26.68 -23.38 -22.10
N HIS A 158 -27.83 -22.96 -21.55
CA HIS A 158 -29.11 -23.66 -21.67
C HIS A 158 -29.90 -23.28 -22.93
N SER A 159 -29.58 -22.16 -23.59
CA SER A 159 -30.29 -21.70 -24.78
C SER A 159 -29.89 -22.42 -26.08
N SER A 160 -28.82 -23.23 -26.07
CA SER A 160 -28.36 -23.98 -27.25
C SER A 160 -28.82 -25.44 -27.30
N SER A 161 -29.47 -25.99 -26.26
CA SER A 161 -29.90 -27.41 -26.21
C SER A 161 -31.41 -27.64 -26.29
N GLY A 162 -32.21 -26.60 -26.53
CA GLY A 162 -33.68 -26.69 -26.56
C GLY A 162 -34.27 -26.16 -27.86
N GLY A 163 -33.91 -26.78 -29.00
CA GLY A 163 -34.75 -26.66 -30.20
C GLY A 163 -36.12 -27.26 -29.90
N PRO A 164 -37.24 -26.58 -30.22
CA PRO A 164 -38.56 -27.09 -29.92
C PRO A 164 -38.75 -28.44 -30.61
N ASP A 165 -39.06 -29.45 -29.80
CA ASP A 165 -39.67 -30.70 -30.20
C ASP A 165 -41.00 -30.35 -30.89
N LEU A 166 -40.91 -30.08 -32.19
CA LEU A 166 -42.06 -29.98 -33.09
C LEU A 166 -42.58 -31.40 -33.29
N THR A 167 -43.23 -31.90 -32.24
CA THR A 167 -44.22 -32.97 -32.31
C THR A 167 -45.34 -32.50 -33.23
N LEU A 168 -45.13 -32.68 -34.54
CA LEU A 168 -46.20 -32.67 -35.54
C LEU A 168 -47.06 -33.91 -35.31
N GLY A 169 -47.87 -33.85 -34.26
CA GLY A 169 -49.06 -34.68 -34.14
C GLY A 169 -50.13 -34.10 -35.05
N THR A 170 -50.66 -34.92 -35.97
CA THR A 170 -52.01 -34.79 -36.54
C THR A 170 -52.24 -35.94 -37.53
N PRO A 171 -53.50 -36.31 -37.84
CA PRO A 171 -54.69 -36.50 -36.99
C PRO A 171 -55.15 -37.97 -36.94
#